data_AF-A0A4V2BFW8-F1
#
_entry.id   AF-A0A4V2BFW8-F1
#
_cell.length_a   1.000
_cell.length_b   1.000
_cell.length_c   1.000
_cell.angle_alpha   90.00
_cell.angle_beta   90.00
_cell.angle_gamma   90.00
#
_symmetry.space_group_name_H-M   'P 1'
#
loop_
_entity.id
_entity.type
_entity.pdbx_description
1 polymer ?
#
loop_
_entity_poly.entity_id
_entity_poly.type
_entity_poly.pdbx_seq_one_letter_code
_entity_poly.pdbx_strand_id
1 'polypeptide(L)'
;LTFYSVLKTMTAGPLDEKLIEKNRTRQDRILPDNIQDAIQNFEKDKWMAEVMGERIHRKYAEIKHMVADRSPKALGSRVKMSEVLFHHEVTNQQLWSFF
;
A
#
# COMPACT_ATOMS: atom_id res chain seq x y z
N LEU A 1 -6.16 11.14 3.93
CA LEU A 1 -4.75 10.82 4.24
C LEU A 1 -3.82 11.25 3.11
N THR A 2 -4.05 10.79 1.88
CA THR A 2 -3.16 11.02 0.72
C THR A 2 -2.85 12.49 0.44
N PHE A 3 -3.86 13.36 0.38
CA PHE A 3 -3.63 14.79 0.16
C PHE A 3 -2.82 15.43 1.29
N TYR A 4 -3.11 15.08 2.54
CA TYR A 4 -2.39 15.59 3.70
C TYR A 4 -0.92 15.15 3.69
N SER A 5 -0.66 13.86 3.45
CA SER A 5 0.71 13.34 3.41
C SER A 5 1.53 13.96 2.29
N VAL A 6 0.94 14.17 1.10
CA VAL A 6 1.60 14.83 -0.02
C VAL A 6 1.91 16.30 0.28
N LEU A 7 0.95 17.06 0.83
CA LEU A 7 1.20 18.46 1.17
C LEU A 7 2.23 18.60 2.29
N LYS A 8 2.20 17.70 3.28
CA LYS A 8 3.16 17.71 4.38
C LYS A 8 4.57 17.30 3.93
N THR A 9 4.71 16.31 3.04
CA THR A 9 6.00 15.95 2.44
C THR A 9 6.53 17.07 1.55
N MET A 10 5.66 17.75 0.78
CA MET A 10 6.08 18.87 -0.07
C MET A 10 6.64 20.05 0.74
N THR A 11 6.10 20.30 1.94
CA THR A 11 6.47 21.47 2.75
C THR A 11 7.56 21.18 3.77
N ALA A 12 7.58 19.99 4.36
CA ALA A 12 8.47 19.64 5.47
C ALA A 12 9.30 18.38 5.23
N GLY A 13 9.22 17.79 4.03
CA GLY A 13 9.91 16.54 3.71
C GLY A 13 11.43 16.66 3.84
N PRO A 14 12.12 15.56 4.21
CA PRO A 14 13.56 15.55 4.37
C PRO A 14 14.25 15.72 3.02
N LEU A 15 14.67 16.95 2.72
CA LEU A 15 15.48 17.32 1.55
C LEU A 15 16.96 17.15 1.90
N ASP A 16 17.40 15.90 2.06
CA ASP A 16 18.83 15.62 2.16
C ASP A 16 19.40 15.42 0.74
N GLU A 17 20.32 16.29 0.32
CA GLU A 17 20.98 16.23 -0.99
C GLU A 17 21.64 14.86 -1.22
N LYS A 18 22.16 14.24 -0.15
CA LYS A 18 22.72 12.88 -0.20
C LYS A 18 21.65 11.82 -0.43
N LEU A 19 20.43 12.01 0.09
CA LEU A 19 19.31 11.12 -0.21
C LEU A 19 18.87 11.28 -1.67
N ILE A 20 18.87 12.49 -2.23
CA ILE A 20 18.48 12.74 -3.63
C ILE A 20 19.48 12.10 -4.60
N GLU A 21 20.79 12.28 -4.38
CA GLU A 21 21.82 11.63 -5.20
C GLU A 21 21.78 10.11 -5.08
N LYS A 22 21.64 9.60 -3.85
CA LYS A 22 21.49 8.16 -3.58
C LYS A 22 20.20 7.58 -4.16
N ASN A 23 19.14 8.37 -4.28
CA ASN A 23 17.88 7.97 -4.91
C ASN A 23 18.00 7.95 -6.44
N ARG A 24 18.76 8.87 -7.05
CA ARG A 24 19.00 8.89 -8.50
C ARG A 24 19.89 7.75 -8.98
N THR A 25 20.82 7.28 -8.16
CA THR A 25 21.78 6.22 -8.52
C THR A 25 21.30 4.80 -8.22
N ARG A 26 20.23 4.64 -7.43
CA ARG A 26 19.69 3.33 -7.03
C ARG A 26 18.72 2.76 -8.07
N GLN A 27 19.21 1.82 -8.86
CA GLN A 27 18.46 1.06 -9.86
C GLN A 27 17.48 0.02 -9.23
N ASP A 28 17.51 -0.15 -7.91
CA ASP A 28 16.86 -1.22 -7.13
C ASP A 28 15.59 -0.78 -6.36
N ARG A 29 15.20 0.51 -6.38
CA ARG A 29 13.97 0.98 -5.72
C ARG A 29 12.77 0.87 -6.66
N ILE A 30 12.28 -0.35 -6.83
CA ILE A 30 10.99 -0.60 -7.47
C ILE A 30 9.89 -0.32 -6.44
N LEU A 31 8.78 0.26 -6.89
CA LEU A 31 7.60 0.39 -6.05
C LEU A 31 7.09 -1.01 -5.65
N PRO A 32 6.52 -1.16 -4.45
CA PRO A 32 5.94 -2.43 -4.03
C PRO A 32 4.91 -2.92 -5.06
N ASP A 33 5.02 -4.19 -5.43
CA ASP A 33 4.11 -4.83 -6.39
C ASP A 33 2.78 -5.27 -5.72
N ASN A 34 2.82 -5.54 -4.42
CA ASN A 34 1.65 -5.91 -3.64
C ASN A 34 1.45 -5.02 -2.41
N ILE A 35 0.21 -5.03 -1.89
CA ILE A 35 -0.18 -4.18 -0.76
C ILE A 35 0.53 -4.58 0.53
N GLN A 36 0.87 -5.85 0.72
CA GLN A 36 1.56 -6.35 1.91
C GLN A 36 2.96 -5.73 2.02
N ASP A 37 3.71 -5.74 0.92
CA ASP A 37 5.04 -5.13 0.85
C ASP A 37 4.96 -3.60 0.96
N ALA A 38 3.89 -2.98 0.44
CA ALA A 38 3.64 -1.56 0.63
C ALA A 38 3.38 -1.20 2.10
N ILE A 39 2.62 -2.01 2.83
CA ILE A 39 2.36 -1.79 4.26
C ILE A 39 3.66 -2.00 5.06
N GLN A 40 4.46 -3.01 4.76
CA GLN A 40 5.76 -3.21 5.42
C GLN A 40 6.71 -2.03 5.21
N ASN A 41 6.73 -1.46 4.00
CA ASN A 41 7.53 -0.26 3.72
C ASN A 41 6.98 0.96 4.48
N PHE A 42 5.66 1.09 4.58
CA PHE A 42 5.01 2.13 5.35
C PHE A 42 5.31 2.03 6.85
N GLU A 43 5.30 0.82 7.44
CA GLU A 43 5.65 0.59 8.85
C GLU A 43 7.09 0.95 9.17
N LYS A 44 8.01 0.69 8.24
CA LYS A 44 9.45 1.02 8.39
C LYS A 44 9.76 2.50 8.14
N ASP A 45 8.82 3.25 7.60
CA ASP A 45 9.03 4.65 7.23
C ASP A 45 8.93 5.58 8.45
N LYS A 46 10.09 6.04 8.92
CA LYS A 46 10.22 6.98 10.03
C LYS A 46 9.57 8.33 9.74
N TRP A 47 9.59 8.77 8.48
CA TRP A 47 9.01 10.05 8.10
C TRP A 47 7.48 10.01 8.25
N MET A 48 6.84 8.94 7.79
CA MET A 48 5.40 8.79 7.95
C MET A 48 4.97 8.59 9.42
N ALA A 49 5.81 7.96 10.24
CA ALA A 49 5.58 7.87 11.68
C ALA A 49 5.59 9.26 12.35
N GLU A 50 6.48 10.17 11.93
CA GLU A 50 6.52 11.55 12.41
C GLU A 50 5.30 12.36 11.93
N VAL A 51 4.95 12.25 10.64
CA VAL A 51 3.82 12.99 10.04
C VAL A 51 2.48 12.64 10.68
N MET A 52 2.26 11.37 11.01
CA MET A 52 0.98 10.90 11.56
C MET A 52 0.99 10.79 13.10
N GLY A 53 2.16 10.75 13.72
CA GLY A 53 2.34 10.31 15.09
C GLY A 53 2.32 8.79 15.21
N GLU A 54 3.24 8.25 16.02
CA GLU A 54 3.53 6.82 16.14
C GLU A 54 2.29 5.96 16.42
N ARG A 55 1.40 6.43 17.32
CA ARG A 55 0.16 5.73 17.66
C ARG A 55 -0.78 5.56 16.46
N ILE A 56 -0.96 6.61 15.66
CA ILE A 56 -1.89 6.61 14.52
C ILE A 56 -1.28 5.84 13.36
N HIS A 57 0.02 6.04 13.12
CA HIS A 57 0.78 5.30 12.11
C HIS A 57 0.69 3.78 12.32
N ARG A 58 0.97 3.30 13.55
CA ARG A 58 0.84 1.87 13.90
C ARG A 58 -0.58 1.36 13.76
N LYS A 59 -1.58 2.12 14.24
CA LYS A 59 -2.98 1.69 14.16
C LYS A 59 -3.48 1.63 12.71
N TYR A 60 -3.03 2.55 11.87
CA TYR A 60 -3.35 2.56 10.45
C TYR A 60 -2.75 1.33 9.75
N ALA A 61 -1.49 1.00 10.02
CA ALA A 61 -0.83 -0.18 9.48
C ALA A 61 -1.54 -1.48 9.91
N GLU A 62 -1.89 -1.62 11.19
CA GLU A 62 -2.64 -2.76 11.73
C GLU A 62 -3.95 -2.99 10.97
N ILE A 63 -4.73 -1.93 10.74
CA ILE A 63 -6.00 -2.02 10.01
C ILE A 63 -5.78 -2.40 8.55
N LYS A 64 -4.74 -1.86 7.91
CA LYS A 64 -4.41 -2.21 6.52
C LYS A 64 -3.90 -3.64 6.39
N HIS A 65 -3.16 -4.15 7.36
CA HIS A 65 -2.80 -5.57 7.42
C HIS A 65 -4.05 -6.46 7.51
N MET A 66 -4.97 -6.16 8.42
CA MET A 66 -6.22 -6.94 8.54
C MET A 66 -7.06 -6.97 7.25
N VAL A 67 -7.01 -5.92 6.43
CA VAL A 67 -7.67 -5.90 5.11
C VAL A 67 -6.86 -6.67 4.07
N ALA A 68 -5.53 -6.50 4.07
CA ALA A 68 -4.64 -7.18 3.14
C ALA A 68 -4.65 -8.70 3.30
N ASP A 69 -4.75 -9.21 4.53
CA ASP A 69 -4.77 -10.65 4.84
C ASP A 69 -6.05 -11.35 4.35
N ARG A 70 -7.10 -10.58 4.03
CA ARG A 70 -8.32 -11.09 3.39
C ARG A 70 -8.16 -11.30 1.89
N SER A 71 -7.02 -10.93 1.32
CA SER A 71 -6.74 -10.99 -0.13
C SER A 71 -5.53 -11.87 -0.42
N PRO A 72 -5.54 -12.66 -1.52
CA PRO A 72 -4.36 -13.39 -1.95
C PRO A 72 -3.16 -12.47 -2.20
N LYS A 73 -1.96 -12.90 -1.79
CA LYS A 73 -0.73 -12.08 -1.83
C LYS A 73 -0.21 -11.81 -3.24
N ALA A 74 -0.31 -12.78 -4.14
CA ALA A 74 0.09 -12.65 -5.54
C ALA A 74 -1.12 -12.45 -6.45
N LEU A 75 -0.93 -11.77 -7.59
CA LEU A 75 -1.92 -11.77 -8.68
C LEU A 75 -2.08 -13.23 -9.16
N GLY A 76 -3.26 -13.80 -8.95
CA GLY A 76 -3.63 -15.09 -9.53
C GLY A 76 -4.07 -14.94 -10.99
N SER A 77 -4.34 -16.07 -11.64
CA SER A 77 -4.96 -16.09 -12.98
C SER A 77 -6.46 -15.76 -12.97
N ARG A 78 -7.03 -15.42 -11.81
CA ARG A 78 -8.46 -15.18 -11.60
C ARG A 78 -8.68 -13.85 -10.90
N VAL A 79 -9.78 -13.18 -11.24
CA VAL A 79 -10.23 -11.92 -10.64
C VAL A 79 -10.55 -12.14 -9.16
N LYS A 80 -10.07 -11.27 -8.27
CA LYS A 80 -10.32 -11.39 -6.83
C LYS A 80 -11.78 -11.02 -6.54
N MET A 81 -12.38 -11.66 -5.53
CA MET A 81 -13.74 -11.30 -5.07
C MET A 81 -13.87 -9.81 -4.71
N SER A 82 -12.82 -9.20 -4.15
CA SER A 82 -12.75 -7.78 -3.81
C SER A 82 -12.53 -6.85 -5.01
N GLU A 83 -12.20 -7.37 -6.19
CA GLU A 83 -12.00 -6.62 -7.44
C GLU A 83 -13.25 -6.61 -8.34
N VAL A 84 -14.30 -7.37 -7.98
CA VAL A 84 -15.57 -7.39 -8.69
C VAL A 84 -16.36 -6.10 -8.36
N LEU A 85 -16.13 -5.05 -9.16
CA LEU A 85 -16.79 -3.75 -9.01
C LEU A 85 -18.25 -3.76 -9.50
N PHE A 86 -18.59 -4.60 -10.48
CA PHE A 86 -19.94 -4.73 -11.04
C PHE A 86 -20.53 -6.10 -10.73
N HIS A 87 -21.60 -6.10 -9.95
CA HIS A 87 -22.33 -7.30 -9.54
C HIS A 87 -23.31 -7.71 -10.64
N HIS A 88 -22.83 -8.26 -11.74
CA HIS A 88 -23.72 -8.96 -12.68
C HIS A 88 -23.92 -10.39 -12.16
N GLU A 89 -25.15 -10.75 -11.80
CA GLU A 89 -25.51 -12.05 -11.19
C GLU A 89 -24.91 -13.27 -11.92
N VAL A 90 -24.83 -13.21 -13.25
CA VAL A 90 -24.37 -14.30 -14.11
C VAL A 90 -22.87 -14.58 -13.95
N THR A 91 -22.03 -13.55 -13.85
CA THR A 91 -20.59 -13.72 -13.67
C THR A 91 -20.28 -14.30 -12.29
N ASN A 92 -21.12 -13.99 -11.29
CA ASN A 92 -20.98 -14.51 -9.94
C ASN A 92 -21.30 -16.01 -9.89
N GLN A 93 -22.39 -16.48 -10.51
CA GLN A 93 -22.73 -17.92 -10.51
C GLN A 93 -21.60 -18.80 -11.08
N GLN A 94 -20.94 -18.35 -12.15
CA GLN A 94 -19.80 -19.07 -12.72
C GLN A 94 -18.54 -18.98 -11.83
N LEU A 95 -18.31 -17.88 -11.11
CA LEU A 95 -17.19 -17.77 -10.18
C LEU A 95 -17.41 -18.61 -8.91
N TRP A 96 -18.66 -18.71 -8.44
CA TRP A 96 -19.04 -19.50 -7.26
C TRP A 96 -19.01 -21.01 -7.50
N SER A 97 -19.18 -21.47 -8.74
CA SER A 97 -19.03 -22.91 -9.05
C SER A 97 -17.59 -23.42 -8.93
N PHE A 98 -16.61 -22.53 -8.73
CA PHE A 98 -15.18 -22.88 -8.58
C PHE A 98 -14.67 -22.82 -7.15
N PHE A 99 -15.55 -22.59 -6.16
CA PHE A 99 -15.23 -22.56 -4.72
C PHE A 99 -15.96 -23.67 -3.96
#